data_AF-A0A9E4ZUE8-F1
#
_entry.id   AF-A0A9E4ZUE8-F1
#
_cell.length_a   1.000
_cell.length_b   1.000
_cell.length_c   1.000
_cell.angle_alpha   90.00
_cell.angle_beta   90.00
_cell.angle_gamma   90.00
#
_symmetry.space_group_name_H-M   'P 1'
#
loop_
_entity.id
_entity.type
_entity.pdbx_description
1 polymer ?
#
loop_
_entity_poly.entity_id
_entity_poly.type
_entity_poly.pdbx_seq_one_letter_code
_entity_poly.pdbx_strand_id
1 'polypeptide(L)'
;MYREKNAEALIVKYLLRNPGGSVYQSQLSKDLNIDSRVVSKVLVKLEKLGAVGREPVMYNSRKTFLLKPNREKLLELAEELGVGIFLEEAFKSVMDIPCMKCPHIDRCYEGGYHDPSTCTLLTNYLRSLVKESRPLKASPRGS
;
A
#
# COMPACT_ATOMS: atom_id res chain seq x y z
N MET A 1 0.13 23.37 -13.25
CA MET A 1 1.40 22.92 -12.61
C MET A 1 1.20 22.26 -11.24
N TYR A 2 0.57 22.90 -10.24
CA TYR A 2 0.40 22.29 -8.90
C TYR A 2 -0.46 21.01 -8.86
N ARG A 3 -1.57 20.97 -9.63
CA ARG A 3 -2.44 19.78 -9.74
C ARG A 3 -1.76 18.55 -10.36
N GLU A 4 -0.83 18.76 -11.29
CA GLU A 4 -0.16 17.68 -12.02
C GLU A 4 0.95 17.02 -11.19
N LYS A 5 1.73 17.81 -10.43
CA LYS A 5 2.75 17.26 -9.50
C LYS A 5 2.12 16.40 -8.39
N ASN A 6 0.94 16.79 -7.89
CA ASN A 6 0.22 16.00 -6.90
C ASN A 6 -0.33 14.69 -7.50
N ALA A 7 -0.92 14.75 -8.71
CA ALA A 7 -1.39 13.56 -9.40
C ALA A 7 -0.27 12.54 -9.71
N GLU A 8 0.91 13.02 -10.10
CA GLU A 8 2.08 12.18 -10.36
C GLU A 8 2.52 11.40 -9.12
N ALA A 9 2.69 12.09 -7.99
CA ALA A 9 3.03 11.46 -6.71
C ALA A 9 2.00 10.40 -6.28
N LEU A 10 0.71 10.69 -6.42
CA LEU A 10 -0.37 9.75 -6.08
C LEU A 10 -0.36 8.50 -6.97
N ILE A 11 -0.13 8.68 -8.28
CA ILE A 11 -0.06 7.57 -9.23
C ILE A 11 1.16 6.69 -8.93
N VAL A 12 2.32 7.28 -8.69
CA VAL A 12 3.55 6.55 -8.32
C VAL A 12 3.34 5.76 -7.02
N LYS A 13 2.77 6.39 -5.98
CA LYS A 13 2.43 5.73 -4.70
C LYS A 13 1.49 4.53 -4.91
N TYR A 14 0.45 4.70 -5.73
CA TYR A 14 -0.53 3.65 -6.01
C TYR A 14 0.10 2.45 -6.73
N LEU A 15 0.91 2.70 -7.77
CA LEU A 15 1.56 1.64 -8.55
C LEU A 15 2.55 0.83 -7.70
N LEU A 16 3.29 1.49 -6.81
CA LEU A 16 4.21 0.84 -5.87
C LEU A 16 3.50 -0.04 -4.83
N ARG A 17 2.27 0.33 -4.43
CA ARG A 17 1.44 -0.49 -3.52
C ARG A 17 0.86 -1.74 -4.18
N ASN A 18 0.84 -1.80 -5.50
CA ASN A 18 0.27 -2.92 -6.26
C ASN A 18 1.33 -3.62 -7.14
N PRO A 19 2.43 -4.16 -6.57
CA PRO A 19 3.63 -4.58 -7.30
C PRO A 19 3.48 -5.87 -8.15
N GLY A 20 2.27 -6.42 -8.27
CA GLY A 20 1.97 -7.57 -9.13
C GLY A 20 0.57 -7.53 -9.74
N GLY A 21 -0.14 -6.41 -9.59
CA GLY A 21 -1.50 -6.28 -10.08
C GLY A 21 -1.50 -5.84 -11.55
N SER A 22 -2.31 -6.52 -12.36
CA SER A 22 -2.71 -6.03 -13.68
C SER A 22 -3.57 -4.77 -13.52
N VAL A 23 -2.94 -3.61 -13.28
CA VAL A 23 -3.64 -2.35 -13.06
C VAL A 23 -4.08 -1.78 -14.42
N TYR A 24 -5.39 -1.60 -14.60
CA TYR A 24 -5.92 -0.93 -15.78
C TYR A 24 -5.93 0.59 -15.58
N GLN A 25 -5.56 1.36 -16.60
CA GLN A 25 -5.60 2.84 -16.55
C GLN A 25 -6.99 3.39 -16.21
N SER A 26 -8.04 2.76 -16.76
CA SER A 26 -9.43 3.13 -16.46
C SER A 26 -9.83 2.86 -15.00
N GLN A 27 -9.25 1.84 -14.37
CA GLN A 27 -9.43 1.55 -12.96
C GLN A 27 -8.64 2.55 -12.10
N LEU A 28 -7.37 2.79 -12.43
CA LEU A 28 -6.51 3.77 -11.76
C LEU A 28 -7.17 5.16 -11.67
N SER A 29 -7.81 5.61 -12.76
CA SER A 29 -8.50 6.90 -12.80
C SER A 29 -9.68 6.97 -11.82
N LYS A 30 -10.42 5.86 -11.66
CA LYS A 30 -11.54 5.76 -10.72
C LYS A 30 -11.05 5.67 -9.28
N ASP A 31 -10.06 4.82 -9.02
CA ASP A 31 -9.55 4.56 -7.67
C ASP A 31 -8.93 5.81 -7.05
N LEU A 32 -8.22 6.62 -7.85
CA LEU A 32 -7.62 7.86 -7.39
C LEU A 32 -8.56 9.07 -7.49
N ASN A 33 -9.74 8.91 -8.09
CA ASN A 33 -10.68 9.99 -8.41
C ASN A 33 -10.00 11.16 -9.16
N ILE A 34 -9.16 10.83 -10.14
CA ILE A 34 -8.43 11.80 -10.98
C ILE A 34 -9.01 11.77 -12.41
N ASP A 35 -9.14 12.94 -13.04
CA ASP A 35 -9.58 13.02 -14.44
C ASP A 35 -8.68 12.18 -15.34
N SER A 36 -9.30 11.36 -16.20
CA SER A 36 -8.61 10.40 -17.05
C SER A 36 -7.59 11.04 -18.01
N ARG A 37 -7.77 12.31 -18.39
CA ARG A 37 -6.82 13.07 -19.21
C ARG A 37 -5.55 13.38 -18.42
N VAL A 38 -5.67 13.73 -17.14
CA VAL A 38 -4.54 13.97 -16.25
C VAL A 38 -3.77 12.67 -16.03
N VAL A 39 -4.49 11.58 -15.72
CA VAL A 39 -3.88 10.24 -15.55
C VAL A 39 -3.14 9.83 -16.82
N SER A 40 -3.77 9.97 -17.99
CA SER A 40 -3.15 9.63 -19.27
C SER A 40 -1.88 10.44 -19.53
N LYS A 41 -1.91 11.76 -19.27
CA LYS A 41 -0.75 12.64 -19.44
C LYS A 41 0.41 12.26 -18.54
N VAL A 42 0.14 11.95 -17.27
CA VAL A 42 1.16 11.47 -16.32
C VAL A 42 1.71 10.11 -16.76
N LEU A 43 0.86 9.16 -17.16
CA LEU A 43 1.32 7.84 -17.59
C LEU A 43 2.20 7.90 -18.85
N VAL A 44 1.91 8.80 -19.79
CA VAL A 44 2.79 9.05 -20.95
C VAL A 44 4.17 9.54 -20.50
N LYS A 45 4.22 10.41 -19.48
CA LYS A 45 5.49 10.88 -18.92
C LYS A 45 6.25 9.72 -18.24
N LEU A 46 5.57 8.93 -17.41
CA LEU A 46 6.17 7.78 -16.74
C LEU A 46 6.66 6.70 -17.71
N GLU A 47 5.96 6.51 -18.84
CA GLU A 47 6.37 5.60 -19.91
C GLU A 47 7.65 6.09 -20.60
N LYS A 48 7.75 7.39 -20.91
CA LYS A 48 8.99 7.96 -21.45
C LYS A 48 10.19 7.81 -20.51
N LEU A 49 9.93 7.81 -19.21
CA LEU A 49 10.95 7.60 -18.17
C LEU A 49 11.25 6.10 -17.92
N GLY A 50 10.54 5.18 -18.59
CA GLY A 50 10.69 3.73 -18.40
C GLY A 50 10.11 3.20 -17.09
N ALA A 51 9.38 4.02 -16.33
CA ALA A 51 8.79 3.65 -15.05
C ALA A 51 7.49 2.86 -15.20
N VAL A 52 6.78 3.00 -16.33
CA VAL A 52 5.53 2.28 -16.60
C VAL A 52 5.46 1.87 -18.08
N GLY A 53 5.33 0.58 -18.36
CA GLY A 53 4.92 0.09 -19.67
C GLY A 53 3.39 0.12 -19.82
N ARG A 54 2.89 0.37 -21.03
CA ARG A 54 1.45 0.34 -21.34
C ARG A 54 1.17 -0.64 -22.46
N GLU A 55 0.23 -1.56 -22.22
CA GLU A 55 -0.21 -2.51 -23.23
C GLU A 55 -1.70 -2.30 -23.54
N PRO A 56 -2.08 -2.13 -24.81
CA PRO A 56 -3.48 -1.96 -25.18
C PRO A 56 -4.25 -3.26 -24.97
N VAL A 57 -5.31 -3.20 -24.18
CA VAL A 57 -6.15 -4.36 -23.83
C VAL A 57 -7.64 -3.99 -23.88
N MET A 58 -8.47 -5.01 -24.03
CA MET A 58 -9.92 -4.88 -23.86
C MET A 58 -10.27 -5.22 -22.41
N TYR A 59 -10.91 -4.29 -21.70
CA TYR A 59 -11.40 -4.49 -20.34
C TYR A 59 -12.83 -3.97 -20.25
N ASN A 60 -13.77 -4.79 -19.80
CA ASN A 60 -15.21 -4.46 -19.76
C ASN A 60 -15.74 -3.91 -21.09
N SER A 61 -15.37 -4.56 -22.21
CA SER A 61 -15.77 -4.16 -23.58
C SER A 61 -15.33 -2.75 -23.99
N ARG A 62 -14.37 -2.15 -23.28
CA ARG A 62 -13.76 -0.86 -23.61
C ARG A 62 -12.26 -1.02 -23.81
N LYS A 63 -11.70 -0.29 -24.77
CA LYS A 63 -10.24 -0.20 -24.95
C LYS A 63 -9.64 0.54 -23.75
N THR A 64 -8.66 -0.07 -23.10
CA THR A 64 -7.89 0.54 -22.01
C THR A 64 -6.43 0.10 -22.14
N PHE A 65 -5.55 0.70 -21.34
CA PHE A 65 -4.18 0.21 -21.18
C PHE A 65 -4.05 -0.60 -19.90
N LEU A 66 -3.35 -1.73 -20.00
CA LEU A 66 -2.79 -2.46 -18.88
C LEU A 66 -1.44 -1.82 -18.54
N LEU A 67 -1.25 -1.46 -17.27
CA LEU A 67 -0.04 -0.82 -16.79
C LEU A 67 0.92 -1.89 -16.24
N LYS A 68 2.16 -1.86 -16.74
CA LYS A 68 3.26 -2.71 -16.28
C LYS A 68 4.28 -1.84 -15.54
N PRO A 69 4.17 -1.70 -14.20
CA PRO A 69 5.09 -0.87 -13.44
C PRO A 69 6.50 -1.47 -13.42
N ASN A 70 7.51 -0.65 -13.68
CA ASN A 70 8.92 -0.98 -13.40
C ASN A 70 9.26 -0.51 -11.99
N ARG A 71 9.41 -1.46 -11.07
CA ARG A 71 9.52 -1.16 -9.64
C ARG A 71 10.77 -0.33 -9.30
N GLU A 72 11.92 -0.66 -9.89
CA GLU A 72 13.17 0.05 -9.61
C GLU A 72 13.06 1.53 -9.99
N LYS A 73 12.59 1.81 -11.22
CA LYS A 73 12.38 3.18 -11.70
C LYS A 73 11.30 3.95 -10.94
N LEU A 74 10.26 3.26 -10.45
CA LEU A 74 9.24 3.90 -9.62
C LEU A 74 9.76 4.24 -8.22
N LEU A 75 10.69 3.46 -7.66
CA LEU A 75 11.33 3.78 -6.39
C LEU A 75 12.22 5.02 -6.52
N GLU A 76 13.05 5.10 -7.57
CA GLU A 76 13.85 6.31 -7.87
C GLU A 76 12.96 7.56 -7.97
N LEU A 77 11.87 7.49 -8.75
CA LEU A 77 10.94 8.60 -8.90
C LEU A 77 10.20 8.94 -7.60
N ALA A 78 9.88 7.95 -6.78
CA ALA A 78 9.23 8.19 -5.49
C ALA A 78 10.14 8.98 -4.55
N GLU A 79 11.45 8.70 -4.53
CA GLU A 79 12.44 9.46 -3.76
C GLU A 79 12.53 10.91 -4.26
N GLU A 80 12.64 11.12 -5.57
CA GLU A 80 12.67 12.47 -6.17
C GLU A 80 11.41 13.29 -5.88
N LEU A 81 10.25 12.62 -5.85
CA LEU A 81 8.95 13.23 -5.57
C LEU A 81 8.69 13.39 -4.06
N GLY A 82 9.59 12.92 -3.18
CA GLY A 82 9.41 12.93 -1.73
C GLY A 82 8.24 12.04 -1.25
N VAL A 83 7.90 11.01 -2.03
CA VAL A 83 6.82 10.07 -1.72
C VAL A 83 7.36 8.98 -0.80
N GLY A 84 7.15 9.14 0.50
CA GLY A 84 7.42 8.08 1.48
C GLY A 84 6.46 6.91 1.30
N ILE A 85 6.93 5.82 0.68
CA ILE A 85 6.09 4.66 0.32
C ILE A 85 5.86 3.75 1.53
N PHE A 86 6.85 3.68 2.42
CA PHE A 86 6.87 2.74 3.55
C PHE A 86 6.63 3.39 4.90
N LEU A 87 6.93 4.69 5.05
CA LEU A 87 6.95 5.28 6.39
C LEU A 87 5.54 5.39 6.96
N GLU A 88 4.54 5.90 6.23
CA GLU A 88 3.21 6.13 6.83
C GLU A 88 2.50 4.83 7.26
N GLU A 89 2.43 3.82 6.39
CA GLU A 89 1.75 2.56 6.73
C GLU A 89 2.55 1.69 7.70
N ALA A 90 3.88 1.57 7.53
CA ALA A 90 4.70 0.82 8.49
C ALA A 90 4.76 1.53 9.84
N PHE A 91 4.75 2.86 9.87
CA PHE A 91 4.67 3.61 11.11
C PHE A 91 3.31 3.42 11.78
N LYS A 92 2.20 3.45 11.03
CA LYS A 92 0.87 3.15 11.60
C LYS A 92 0.81 1.78 12.25
N SER A 93 1.26 0.73 11.55
CA SER A 93 1.22 -0.63 12.10
C SER A 93 2.11 -0.80 13.33
N VAL A 94 3.27 -0.14 13.37
CA VAL A 94 4.14 -0.13 14.55
C VAL A 94 3.52 0.66 15.70
N MET A 95 2.90 1.80 15.43
CA MET A 95 2.26 2.66 16.45
C MET A 95 1.07 2.03 17.16
N ASP A 96 0.45 1.02 16.55
CA ASP A 96 -0.65 0.25 17.14
C ASP A 96 -0.16 -0.81 18.13
N ILE A 97 1.14 -1.14 18.11
CA ILE A 97 1.73 -2.07 19.09
C ILE A 97 1.72 -1.41 20.47
N PRO A 98 1.13 -2.03 21.51
CA PRO A 98 1.01 -1.43 22.84
C PRO A 98 2.37 -1.10 23.46
N CYS A 99 3.42 -1.85 23.10
CA CYS A 99 4.80 -1.62 23.55
C CYS A 99 5.35 -0.25 23.16
N MET A 100 4.93 0.33 22.01
CA MET A 100 5.38 1.66 21.58
C MET A 100 4.93 2.80 22.49
N LYS A 101 3.89 2.55 23.30
CA LYS A 101 3.31 3.51 24.25
C LYS A 101 3.52 3.05 25.70
N CYS A 102 4.30 1.98 25.91
CA CYS A 102 4.50 1.41 27.23
C CYS A 102 5.52 2.26 28.03
N PRO A 103 5.15 2.81 29.19
CA PRO A 103 6.05 3.63 30.00
C PRO A 103 7.19 2.84 30.65
N HIS A 104 7.19 1.51 30.52
CA HIS A 104 8.17 0.60 31.13
C HIS A 104 8.98 -0.18 30.09
N ILE A 105 8.92 0.22 28.81
CA ILE A 105 9.59 -0.51 27.73
C ILE A 105 11.12 -0.55 27.90
N ASP A 106 11.70 0.48 28.53
CA ASP A 106 13.13 0.60 28.88
C ASP A 106 13.60 -0.47 29.89
N ARG A 107 12.66 -1.08 30.61
CA ARG A 107 12.93 -2.10 31.65
C ARG A 107 12.21 -3.42 31.37
N CYS A 108 11.69 -3.59 30.16
CA CYS A 108 10.97 -4.77 29.74
C CYS A 108 11.94 -5.83 29.21
N TYR A 109 12.09 -6.95 29.91
CA TYR A 109 12.97 -8.05 29.50
C TYR A 109 12.51 -9.39 30.11
N GLU A 110 12.90 -10.50 29.48
CA GLU A 110 12.52 -11.85 29.90
C GLU A 110 13.06 -12.19 31.29
N GLY A 111 12.20 -12.74 32.16
CA GLY A 111 12.52 -13.03 33.57
C GLY A 111 12.56 -11.81 34.49
N GLY A 112 12.33 -10.60 33.97
CA GLY A 112 12.30 -9.35 34.73
C GLY A 112 10.98 -9.09 35.46
N TYR A 113 10.92 -7.97 36.20
CA TYR A 113 9.66 -7.52 36.81
C TYR A 113 8.62 -7.12 35.75
N HIS A 114 9.07 -6.46 34.67
CA HIS A 114 8.27 -6.23 33.47
C HIS A 114 8.66 -7.27 32.43
N ASP A 115 8.02 -8.43 32.46
CA ASP A 115 8.31 -9.53 31.54
C ASP A 115 7.32 -9.56 30.36
N PRO A 116 7.81 -9.53 29.10
CA PRO A 116 6.94 -9.59 27.93
C PRO A 116 6.14 -10.90 27.82
N SER A 117 6.66 -12.02 28.34
CA SER A 117 5.99 -13.34 28.31
C SER A 117 4.74 -13.41 29.19
N THR A 118 4.63 -12.53 30.19
CA THR A 118 3.47 -12.44 31.10
C THR A 118 2.66 -11.16 30.90
N CYS A 119 3.09 -10.29 29.98
CA CYS A 119 2.44 -9.00 29.72
C CYS A 119 1.04 -9.18 29.13
N THR A 120 0.02 -8.74 29.87
CA THR A 120 -1.39 -8.87 29.46
C THR A 120 -1.73 -7.96 28.27
N LEU A 121 -1.15 -6.75 28.21
CA LEU A 121 -1.37 -5.82 27.11
C LEU A 121 -0.88 -6.40 25.77
N LEU A 122 0.35 -6.93 25.78
CA LEU A 122 0.93 -7.59 24.61
C LEU A 122 0.14 -8.85 24.23
N THR A 123 -0.22 -9.66 25.21
CA THR A 123 -1.02 -10.88 24.99
C THR A 123 -2.36 -10.58 24.32
N ASN A 124 -3.07 -9.54 24.79
CA ASN A 124 -4.36 -9.17 24.22
C ASN A 124 -4.23 -8.62 22.80
N TYR A 125 -3.19 -7.84 22.53
CA TYR A 125 -2.88 -7.35 21.19
C TYR A 125 -2.56 -8.50 20.23
N LEU A 126 -1.68 -9.43 20.60
CA LEU A 126 -1.39 -10.60 19.77
C LEU A 126 -2.65 -11.44 19.49
N ARG A 127 -3.55 -11.56 20.47
CA ARG A 127 -4.85 -12.24 20.29
C ARG A 127 -5.77 -11.50 19.32
N SER A 128 -5.77 -10.17 19.26
CA SER A 128 -6.60 -9.43 18.30
C SER A 128 -6.12 -9.65 16.86
N LEU A 129 -4.80 -9.64 16.64
CA LEU A 129 -4.21 -9.93 15.32
C LEU A 129 -4.57 -11.34 14.81
N VAL A 130 -4.60 -12.34 15.71
CA VAL A 130 -5.01 -13.71 15.36
C VAL A 130 -6.50 -13.80 15.03
N LYS A 131 -7.35 -13.00 15.69
CA LYS A 131 -8.80 -12.96 15.38
C LYS A 131 -9.07 -12.33 14.01
N GLU A 132 -8.35 -11.26 13.68
CA GLU A 132 -8.50 -10.54 12.40
C GLU A 132 -7.96 -11.32 11.20
N SER A 133 -6.91 -12.13 11.40
CA SER A 133 -6.30 -12.96 10.35
C SER A 133 -7.05 -14.26 10.07
N ARG A 134 -8.08 -14.61 10.86
CA ARG A 134 -8.87 -15.82 10.64
C ARG A 134 -9.90 -15.58 9.53
N PRO A 135 -9.80 -16.19 8.33
CA PRO A 135 -10.88 -16.09 7.37
C PRO A 135 -12.15 -16.68 7.98
N LEU A 136 -13.24 -15.92 7.93
CA LEU A 136 -14.57 -16.37 8.32
C LEU A 136 -14.84 -17.70 7.59
N LYS A 137 -15.12 -18.75 8.37
CA LYS A 137 -15.41 -20.11 7.88
C LYS A 137 -16.40 -20.05 6.72
N ALA A 138 -16.08 -20.74 5.62
CA ALA A 138 -17.00 -20.98 4.52
C ALA A 138 -18.31 -21.59 5.05
N SER A 139 -19.44 -20.99 4.66
CA SER A 139 -20.79 -21.47 4.91
C SER A 139 -20.97 -22.92 4.44
N PRO A 140 -21.75 -23.78 5.12
CA PRO A 140 -22.04 -25.11 4.61
C PRO A 140 -22.86 -24.96 3.32
N ARG A 141 -22.37 -25.57 2.24
CA ARG A 141 -23.17 -25.76 1.03
C ARG A 141 -24.30 -26.72 1.38
N GLY A 142 -25.53 -26.25 1.19
CA GLY A 142 -26.72 -27.07 1.27
C GLY A 142 -26.66 -28.26 0.32
N SER A 143 -27.27 -29.35 0.74
CA SER A 143 -27.70 -30.48 -0.07
C SER A 143 -29.09 -30.84 0.39
#